data_AF-A0A929NP20-F1
#
_entry.id   AF-A0A929NP20-F1
#
_cell.length_a   1.000
_cell.length_b   1.000
_cell.length_c   1.000
_cell.angle_alpha   90.00
_cell.angle_beta   90.00
_cell.angle_gamma   90.00
#
_symmetry.space_group_name_H-M   'P 1'
#
loop_
_entity.id
_entity.type
_entity.pdbx_description
1 polymer ?
#
loop_
_entity_poly.entity_id
_entity_poly.type
_entity_poly.pdbx_seq_one_letter_code
_entity_poly.pdbx_strand_id
1 'polypeptide(L)'
;MMRTEHGRYLGAVAALLLAGAAMPAEAGERQNFLVKLEGTFAEFVMYCRVVDGKTTRTVQYREFMPNSYRIAAEAVYCTVAIPDRSGQISGKLYKNGKLIAGADEKATRPIVKLRSGGPWGQAKGTRASAPVRLIRQPAETESPPATAEPRDLLPR
;
A
#
# COMPACT_ATOMS: atom_id res chain seq x y z
N MET A 1 76.80 -10.03 -1.13
CA MET A 1 76.64 -9.54 0.25
C MET A 1 75.52 -8.49 0.26
N MET A 2 74.52 -8.67 1.16
CA MET A 2 73.63 -7.68 1.82
C MET A 2 72.87 -6.64 0.95
N ARG A 3 71.53 -6.80 0.83
CA ARG A 3 70.40 -6.07 1.52
C ARG A 3 70.15 -4.63 1.02
N THR A 4 69.05 -4.40 0.28
CA THR A 4 67.77 -3.76 0.70
C THR A 4 67.92 -2.23 0.83
N GLU A 5 67.17 -1.36 0.13
CA GLU A 5 65.79 -0.98 0.47
C GLU A 5 65.06 -0.19 -0.64
N HIS A 6 63.80 -0.58 -0.86
CA HIS A 6 62.56 0.22 -0.97
C HIS A 6 62.41 1.40 -1.97
N GLY A 7 61.46 1.20 -2.91
CA GLY A 7 60.82 2.28 -3.66
C GLY A 7 59.84 1.82 -4.75
N ARG A 8 58.94 0.85 -4.49
CA ARG A 8 57.88 0.45 -5.44
C ARG A 8 56.57 1.12 -5.09
N TYR A 9 56.33 2.31 -5.63
CA TYR A 9 54.98 2.86 -5.79
C TYR A 9 54.38 2.30 -7.07
N LEU A 10 53.61 1.21 -6.95
CA LEU A 10 52.68 0.71 -7.97
C LEU A 10 51.69 -0.22 -7.25
N GLY A 11 50.79 0.40 -6.49
CA GLY A 11 49.68 -0.26 -5.82
C GLY A 11 48.41 -0.06 -6.62
N ALA A 12 47.92 -1.16 -7.18
CA ALA A 12 46.72 -1.34 -7.98
C ALA A 12 45.53 -0.43 -7.62
N VAL A 13 45.05 0.35 -8.59
CA VAL A 13 43.66 0.80 -8.62
C VAL A 13 42.83 -0.40 -9.13
N ALA A 14 42.52 -1.32 -8.22
CA ALA A 14 41.64 -2.43 -8.49
C ALA A 14 40.22 -1.90 -8.73
N ALA A 15 39.64 -2.30 -9.85
CA ALA A 15 38.27 -2.03 -10.26
C ALA A 15 37.27 -2.39 -9.15
N LEU A 16 36.52 -1.41 -8.65
CA LEU A 16 35.35 -1.64 -7.82
C LEU A 16 34.10 -1.66 -8.72
N LEU A 17 33.99 -2.72 -9.52
CA LEU A 17 32.72 -3.15 -10.09
C LEU A 17 32.02 -4.05 -9.07
N LEU A 18 30.70 -3.83 -8.91
CA LEU A 18 29.71 -4.72 -8.28
C LEU A 18 29.61 -4.72 -6.75
N ALA A 19 28.73 -3.86 -6.25
CA ALA A 19 27.77 -4.24 -5.22
C ALA A 19 26.46 -3.46 -5.41
N GLY A 20 25.85 -3.62 -6.59
CA GLY A 20 24.43 -3.38 -6.70
C GLY A 20 23.75 -4.43 -5.82
N ALA A 21 23.26 -3.99 -4.65
CA ALA A 21 22.49 -4.84 -3.76
C ALA A 21 21.27 -5.35 -4.52
N ALA A 22 21.38 -6.53 -5.13
CA ALA A 22 20.24 -7.38 -5.39
C ALA A 22 19.70 -7.77 -4.02
N MET A 23 18.85 -6.91 -3.46
CA MET A 23 18.08 -7.25 -2.27
C MET A 23 17.32 -8.52 -2.62
N PRO A 24 17.50 -9.62 -1.85
CA PRO A 24 16.70 -10.81 -2.06
C PRO A 24 15.25 -10.38 -1.89
N ALA A 25 14.47 -10.50 -2.96
CA ALA A 25 13.03 -10.54 -2.84
C ALA A 25 12.72 -11.86 -2.13
N GLU A 26 12.77 -11.85 -0.80
CA GLU A 26 12.08 -12.83 0.01
C GLU A 26 10.66 -12.89 -0.54
N ALA A 27 10.29 -14.06 -1.07
CA ALA A 27 8.93 -14.33 -1.48
C ALA A 27 8.05 -14.04 -0.27
N GLY A 28 7.34 -12.92 -0.31
CA GLY A 28 6.54 -12.47 0.81
C GLY A 28 5.45 -13.49 1.08
N GLU A 29 5.06 -13.65 2.33
CA GLU A 29 3.85 -14.41 2.62
C GLU A 29 2.66 -13.77 1.91
N ARG A 30 1.82 -14.55 1.22
CA ARG A 30 0.58 -14.09 0.58
C ARG A 30 -0.35 -13.46 1.62
N GLN A 31 -0.80 -12.25 1.33
CA GLN A 31 -1.64 -11.44 2.21
C GLN A 31 -3.01 -11.21 1.59
N ASN A 32 -4.01 -10.96 2.44
CA ASN A 32 -5.34 -10.59 2.01
C ASN A 32 -5.46 -9.06 1.96
N PHE A 33 -5.47 -8.52 0.75
CA PHE A 33 -5.73 -7.11 0.51
C PHE A 33 -7.21 -6.88 0.19
N LEU A 34 -7.75 -5.77 0.68
CA LEU A 34 -9.09 -5.30 0.35
C LEU A 34 -9.01 -3.85 -0.12
N VAL A 35 -9.40 -3.59 -1.36
CA VAL A 35 -9.56 -2.25 -1.91
C VAL A 35 -11.02 -1.86 -1.78
N LYS A 36 -11.32 -0.82 -1.02
CA LYS A 36 -12.67 -0.23 -0.92
C LYS A 36 -12.69 1.09 -1.68
N LEU A 37 -13.70 1.25 -2.54
CA LEU A 37 -13.94 2.46 -3.31
C LEU A 37 -15.27 3.08 -2.89
N GLU A 38 -15.20 4.33 -2.50
CA GLU A 38 -16.33 5.18 -2.08
C GLU A 38 -16.33 6.44 -2.96
N GLY A 39 -17.49 7.07 -3.14
CA GLY A 39 -17.60 8.25 -3.98
C GLY A 39 -19.01 8.49 -4.47
N THR A 40 -19.16 9.42 -5.40
CA THR A 40 -20.45 9.63 -6.09
C THR A 40 -20.72 8.44 -7.02
N PHE A 41 -22.00 8.06 -7.21
CA PHE A 41 -22.40 7.01 -8.17
C PHE A 41 -21.90 7.34 -9.58
N ALA A 42 -20.77 6.75 -9.94
CA ALA A 42 -20.06 6.97 -11.18
C ALA A 42 -19.39 5.67 -11.63
N GLU A 43 -19.30 5.48 -12.94
CA GLU A 43 -18.45 4.46 -13.53
C GLU A 43 -16.99 4.82 -13.26
N PHE A 44 -16.20 3.83 -12.87
CA PHE A 44 -14.76 3.97 -12.70
C PHE A 44 -14.03 2.87 -13.46
N VAL A 45 -12.75 3.11 -13.70
CA VAL A 45 -11.81 2.11 -14.18
C VAL A 45 -10.70 1.96 -13.15
N MET A 46 -10.42 0.73 -12.73
CA MET A 46 -9.35 0.40 -11.81
C MET A 46 -8.37 -0.59 -12.45
N TYR A 47 -7.08 -0.28 -12.36
CA TYR A 47 -5.98 -1.15 -12.76
C TYR A 47 -5.15 -1.50 -11.54
N CYS A 48 -5.09 -2.78 -11.20
CA CYS A 48 -4.30 -3.29 -10.08
C CYS A 48 -3.14 -4.14 -10.60
N ARG A 49 -1.91 -3.69 -10.33
CA ARG A 49 -0.70 -4.49 -10.46
C ARG A 49 -0.54 -5.34 -9.20
N VAL A 50 -0.55 -6.66 -9.37
CA VAL A 50 -0.53 -7.66 -8.31
C VAL A 50 0.77 -8.44 -8.39
N VAL A 51 1.50 -8.51 -7.29
CA VAL A 51 2.77 -9.23 -7.15
C VAL A 51 2.57 -10.45 -6.27
N ASP A 52 3.03 -11.59 -6.76
CA ASP A 52 2.90 -12.90 -6.13
C ASP A 52 4.16 -13.73 -6.45
N GLY A 53 5.06 -13.83 -5.48
CA GLY A 53 6.44 -14.24 -5.66
C GLY A 53 7.15 -13.45 -6.76
N LYS A 54 7.65 -14.18 -7.76
CA LYS A 54 8.32 -13.61 -8.94
C LYS A 54 7.33 -13.18 -10.03
N THR A 55 6.04 -13.46 -9.87
CA THR A 55 5.03 -13.17 -10.88
C THR A 55 4.41 -11.81 -10.63
N THR A 56 4.29 -11.02 -11.69
CA THR A 56 3.51 -9.78 -11.69
C THR A 56 2.41 -9.90 -12.72
N ARG A 57 1.17 -9.59 -12.34
CA ARG A 57 0.03 -9.50 -13.26
C ARG A 57 -0.73 -8.20 -13.07
N THR A 58 -1.43 -7.77 -14.11
CA THR A 58 -2.34 -6.62 -14.06
C THR A 58 -3.77 -7.12 -14.16
N VAL A 59 -4.62 -6.67 -13.24
CA VAL A 59 -6.05 -6.93 -13.26
C VAL A 59 -6.78 -5.61 -13.49
N GLN A 60 -7.77 -5.62 -14.37
CA GLN A 60 -8.59 -4.46 -14.69
C GLN A 60 -10.02 -4.68 -14.21
N TYR A 61 -10.61 -3.65 -13.62
CA TYR A 61 -12.01 -3.60 -13.22
C TYR A 61 -12.65 -2.35 -13.82
N ARG A 62 -13.88 -2.48 -14.31
CA ARG A 62 -14.70 -1.37 -14.79
C ARG A 62 -16.12 -1.59 -14.28
N GLU A 63 -16.52 -0.79 -13.30
CA GLU A 63 -17.78 -0.95 -12.57
C GLU A 63 -18.28 0.41 -12.05
N PHE A 64 -19.43 0.41 -11.36
CA PHE A 64 -19.97 1.56 -10.66
C PHE A 64 -19.57 1.56 -9.17
N MET A 65 -19.34 2.75 -8.61
CA MET A 65 -19.15 2.94 -7.17
C MET A 65 -20.50 2.95 -6.40
N PRO A 66 -20.51 2.60 -5.09
CA PRO A 66 -19.40 2.08 -4.28
C PRO A 66 -19.10 0.59 -4.54
N ASN A 67 -17.85 0.17 -4.36
CA ASN A 67 -17.45 -1.23 -4.60
C ASN A 67 -16.25 -1.68 -3.74
N SER A 68 -16.03 -3.00 -3.62
CA SER A 68 -14.98 -3.59 -2.78
C SER A 68 -14.35 -4.81 -3.44
N TYR A 69 -13.01 -4.83 -3.52
CA TYR A 69 -12.23 -5.85 -4.22
C TYR A 69 -11.25 -6.55 -3.28
N ARG A 70 -11.40 -7.87 -3.15
CA ARG A 70 -10.45 -8.72 -2.41
C ARG A 70 -9.37 -9.25 -3.35
N ILE A 71 -8.11 -9.11 -2.95
CA ILE A 71 -6.94 -9.51 -3.74
C ILE A 71 -5.99 -10.26 -2.81
N ALA A 72 -5.78 -11.55 -3.08
CA ALA A 72 -4.75 -12.36 -2.42
C ALA A 72 -3.42 -12.21 -3.18
N ALA A 73 -2.41 -11.64 -2.53
CA ALA A 73 -1.12 -11.30 -3.15
C ALA A 73 -0.06 -10.99 -2.10
N GLU A 74 1.21 -10.93 -2.49
CA GLU A 74 2.27 -10.39 -1.61
C GLU A 74 2.24 -8.85 -1.58
N ALA A 75 1.96 -8.25 -2.74
CA ALA A 75 1.86 -6.81 -2.86
C ALA A 75 0.86 -6.38 -3.94
N VAL A 76 0.25 -5.21 -3.75
CA VAL A 76 -0.73 -4.64 -4.66
C VAL A 76 -0.50 -3.14 -4.88
N TYR A 77 -0.62 -2.71 -6.13
CA TYR A 77 -0.66 -1.31 -6.54
C TYR A 77 -1.86 -1.08 -7.46
N CYS A 78 -2.83 -0.31 -7.01
CA CYS A 78 -4.04 -0.01 -7.77
C CYS A 78 -4.08 1.47 -8.16
N THR A 79 -4.45 1.74 -9.40
CA THR A 79 -4.83 3.07 -9.90
C THR A 79 -6.31 3.05 -10.23
N VAL A 80 -7.06 3.99 -9.69
CA VAL A 80 -8.52 4.13 -9.87
C VAL A 80 -8.77 5.48 -10.51
N ALA A 81 -9.58 5.52 -11.55
CA ALA A 81 -9.94 6.74 -12.27
C ALA A 81 -11.43 6.77 -12.60
N ILE A 82 -12.02 7.97 -12.57
CA ILE A 82 -13.27 8.25 -13.29
C ILE A 82 -12.86 9.01 -14.56
N PRO A 83 -12.83 8.40 -15.75
CA PRO A 83 -12.21 9.01 -16.93
C PRO A 83 -13.06 10.09 -17.61
N ASP A 84 -14.40 10.04 -17.48
CA ASP A 84 -15.28 10.78 -18.41
C ASP A 84 -16.07 11.92 -17.77
N ARG A 85 -15.92 12.16 -16.47
CA ARG A 85 -16.71 13.18 -15.75
C ARG A 85 -16.02 13.71 -14.51
N SER A 86 -16.51 14.84 -14.04
CA SER A 86 -16.19 15.33 -12.70
C SER A 86 -16.86 14.46 -11.64
N GLY A 87 -16.17 14.29 -10.52
CA GLY A 87 -16.65 13.46 -9.44
C GLY A 87 -15.71 13.49 -8.24
N GLN A 88 -16.08 12.72 -7.23
CA GLN A 88 -15.24 12.45 -6.08
C GLN A 88 -15.03 10.94 -5.97
N ILE A 89 -13.78 10.55 -5.76
CA ILE A 89 -13.41 9.17 -5.42
C ILE A 89 -12.63 9.15 -4.13
N SER A 90 -12.89 8.15 -3.31
CA SER A 90 -12.08 7.79 -2.15
C SER A 90 -11.73 6.32 -2.28
N GLY A 91 -10.44 6.04 -2.34
CA GLY A 91 -9.90 4.70 -2.35
C GLY A 91 -9.21 4.41 -1.03
N LYS A 92 -9.50 3.25 -0.44
CA LYS A 92 -8.87 2.74 0.78
C LYS A 92 -8.34 1.34 0.52
N LEU A 93 -7.10 1.08 0.91
CA LEU A 93 -6.44 -0.22 0.81
C LEU A 93 -6.19 -0.75 2.22
N TYR A 94 -6.78 -1.90 2.50
CA TYR A 94 -6.61 -2.64 3.74
C TYR A 94 -5.73 -3.87 3.50
N LYS A 95 -4.91 -4.23 4.49
CA LYS A 95 -4.14 -5.47 4.56
C LYS A 95 -4.54 -6.20 5.84
N ASN A 96 -5.06 -7.42 5.72
CA ASN A 96 -5.54 -8.23 6.86
C ASN A 96 -6.46 -7.44 7.80
N GLY A 97 -7.42 -6.69 7.22
CA GLY A 97 -8.36 -5.87 7.97
C GLY A 97 -7.86 -4.49 8.40
N LYS A 98 -6.54 -4.22 8.38
CA LYS A 98 -5.97 -2.93 8.76
C LYS A 98 -5.82 -1.98 7.58
N LEU A 99 -6.27 -0.73 7.71
CA LEU A 99 -6.05 0.31 6.71
C LEU A 99 -4.54 0.63 6.61
N ILE A 100 -3.97 0.47 5.41
CA ILE A 100 -2.53 0.74 5.16
C ILE A 100 -2.28 1.86 4.17
N ALA A 101 -3.26 2.19 3.32
CA ALA A 101 -3.18 3.31 2.40
C ALA A 101 -4.58 3.87 2.12
N GLY A 102 -4.68 5.17 1.95
CA GLY A 102 -5.93 5.84 1.59
C GLY A 102 -5.66 7.10 0.78
N ALA A 103 -6.53 7.38 -0.18
CA ALA A 103 -6.49 8.59 -0.98
C ALA A 103 -7.90 8.99 -1.37
N ASP A 104 -8.20 10.28 -1.30
CA ASP A 104 -9.41 10.89 -1.80
C ASP A 104 -9.05 11.90 -2.89
N GLU A 105 -9.89 12.07 -3.90
CA GLU A 105 -9.72 13.07 -4.94
C GLU A 105 -11.08 13.59 -5.39
N LYS A 106 -11.22 14.92 -5.49
CA LYS A 106 -12.38 15.59 -6.08
C LYS A 106 -11.89 16.49 -7.21
N ALA A 107 -12.16 16.10 -8.44
CA ALA A 107 -11.64 16.79 -9.63
C ALA A 107 -12.53 16.53 -10.85
N THR A 108 -12.22 17.20 -11.96
CA THR A 108 -12.62 16.75 -13.29
C THR A 108 -11.73 15.59 -13.67
N ARG A 109 -12.33 14.41 -13.89
CA ARG A 109 -11.62 13.15 -14.12
C ARG A 109 -10.69 12.73 -12.97
N PRO A 110 -11.22 12.51 -11.76
CA PRO A 110 -10.41 12.20 -10.58
C PRO A 110 -9.64 10.89 -10.73
N ILE A 111 -8.43 10.87 -10.16
CA ILE A 111 -7.53 9.71 -10.15
C ILE A 111 -6.89 9.54 -8.77
N VAL A 112 -6.98 8.34 -8.21
CA VAL A 112 -6.28 7.95 -6.98
C VAL A 112 -5.42 6.72 -7.22
N LYS A 113 -4.29 6.67 -6.51
CA LYS A 113 -3.34 5.57 -6.55
C LYS A 113 -3.17 5.04 -5.13
N LEU A 114 -3.25 3.72 -4.96
CA LEU A 114 -3.10 3.03 -3.68
C LEU A 114 -2.05 1.95 -3.82
N ARG A 115 -1.09 1.89 -2.91
CA ARG A 115 -0.09 0.81 -2.89
C ARG A 115 0.10 0.22 -1.51
N SER A 116 0.34 -1.09 -1.47
CA SER A 116 0.92 -1.72 -0.30
C SER A 116 2.40 -1.38 -0.17
N GLY A 117 3.02 -1.76 0.96
CA GLY A 117 4.46 -1.58 1.16
C GLY A 117 5.27 -2.33 0.10
N GLY A 118 5.32 -3.67 0.23
CA GLY A 118 5.82 -4.58 -0.81
C GLY A 118 7.12 -4.13 -1.50
N PRO A 119 7.29 -4.38 -2.81
CA PRO A 119 8.47 -3.97 -3.56
C PRO A 119 8.56 -2.46 -3.80
N TRP A 120 7.56 -1.68 -3.37
CA TRP A 120 7.49 -0.22 -3.55
C TRP A 120 7.87 0.56 -2.28
N GLY A 121 8.27 -0.14 -1.21
CA GLY A 121 8.67 0.44 0.07
C GLY A 121 7.53 0.52 1.07
N GLN A 122 7.11 1.74 1.42
CA GLN A 122 6.03 1.98 2.39
C GLN A 122 4.66 2.10 1.70
N ALA A 123 3.62 1.59 2.38
CA ALA A 123 2.24 1.68 1.91
C ALA A 123 1.80 3.15 1.85
N LYS A 124 1.14 3.54 0.75
CA LYS A 124 0.77 4.93 0.52
C LYS A 124 -0.42 5.07 -0.41
N GLY A 125 -1.25 6.08 -0.14
CA GLY A 125 -2.21 6.62 -1.10
C GLY A 125 -1.71 7.95 -1.67
N THR A 126 -1.90 8.16 -2.97
CA THR A 126 -1.54 9.42 -3.63
C THR A 126 -2.63 9.84 -4.61
N ARG A 127 -2.85 11.15 -4.71
CA ARG A 127 -3.59 11.77 -5.81
C ARG A 127 -2.65 11.85 -7.02
N ALA A 128 -3.19 11.92 -8.24
CA ALA A 128 -2.34 12.10 -9.42
C ALA A 128 -1.44 13.36 -9.32
N SER A 129 -1.86 14.37 -8.56
CA SER A 129 -1.18 15.67 -8.45
C SER A 129 -0.45 15.92 -7.11
N ALA A 130 -0.60 15.05 -6.08
CA ALA A 130 0.03 15.27 -4.78
C ALA A 130 0.07 14.00 -3.89
N PRO A 131 1.05 13.88 -2.97
CA PRO A 131 1.04 12.86 -1.92
C PRO A 131 -0.05 13.14 -0.87
N VAL A 132 -0.80 12.12 -0.45
CA VAL A 132 -1.88 12.25 0.55
C VAL A 132 -1.38 11.98 1.98
N ARG A 133 -1.95 12.69 2.97
CA ARG A 133 -1.80 12.41 4.41
C ARG A 133 -2.61 11.16 4.77
N LEU A 134 -1.94 10.12 5.26
CA LEU A 134 -2.60 8.96 5.87
C LEU A 134 -3.50 9.44 7.01
N ILE A 135 -4.82 9.36 6.83
CA ILE A 135 -5.75 9.38 7.96
C ILE A 135 -5.54 8.03 8.66
N ARG A 136 -4.71 8.00 9.70
CA ARG A 136 -4.76 6.89 10.66
C ARG A 136 -6.21 6.85 11.14
N GLN A 137 -6.86 5.68 11.04
CA GLN A 137 -8.10 5.48 11.78
C GLN A 137 -7.80 5.90 13.23
N PRO A 138 -8.54 6.83 13.83
CA PRO A 138 -8.53 6.89 15.29
C PRO A 138 -8.85 5.47 15.74
N ALA A 139 -8.06 4.94 16.67
CA ALA A 139 -8.31 3.64 17.25
C ALA A 139 -9.81 3.58 17.55
N GLU A 140 -10.50 2.58 16.99
CA GLU A 140 -11.87 2.28 17.39
C GLU A 140 -11.85 2.32 18.91
N THR A 141 -12.58 3.30 19.47
CA THR A 141 -12.75 3.38 20.91
C THR A 141 -13.51 2.13 21.25
N GLU A 142 -12.77 1.13 21.72
CA GLU A 142 -13.30 -0.06 22.36
C GLU A 142 -14.33 0.45 23.36
N SER A 143 -15.62 0.31 23.00
CA SER A 143 -16.69 0.71 23.88
C SER A 143 -16.49 -0.11 25.15
N PRO A 144 -16.41 0.50 26.34
CA PRO A 144 -16.24 -0.25 27.56
C PRO A 144 -17.38 -1.28 27.66
N PRO A 145 -17.10 -2.49 28.18
CA PRO A 145 -18.14 -3.49 28.35
C PRO A 145 -19.28 -2.88 29.15
N ALA A 146 -20.50 -3.05 28.67
CA ALA A 146 -21.70 -2.60 29.34
C ALA A 146 -21.66 -3.06 30.80
N THR A 147 -21.55 -2.09 31.72
CA THR A 147 -21.67 -2.32 33.14
C THR A 147 -23.00 -3.03 33.38
N ALA A 148 -22.92 -4.29 33.81
CA ALA A 148 -24.08 -5.04 34.26
C ALA A 148 -24.76 -4.24 35.38
N GLU A 149 -26.03 -3.89 35.19
CA GLU A 149 -26.85 -3.26 36.22
C GLU A 149 -26.89 -4.16 37.46
N PRO A 150 -26.67 -3.61 38.68
CA PRO A 150 -26.91 -4.34 39.89
C PRO A 150 -28.42 -4.61 40.01
N ARG A 151 -28.80 -5.89 40.03
CA ARG A 151 -30.14 -6.30 40.45
C ARG A 151 -30.30 -5.95 41.92
N ASP A 152 -30.93 -4.80 42.17
CA ASP A 152 -31.33 -4.41 43.51
C ASP A 152 -32.24 -5.47 44.14
N LEU A 153 -31.80 -5.88 45.32
CA LEU A 153 -32.44 -6.80 46.24
C LEU A 153 -33.75 -6.17 46.74
N LEU A 154 -34.88 -6.78 46.43
CA LEU A 154 -36.14 -6.53 47.13
C LEU A 154 -36.02 -7.03 48.58
N PRO A 155 -36.26 -6.20 49.61
CA PRO A 155 -36.41 -6.67 50.98
C PRO A 155 -37.77 -7.37 51.17
N ARG A 156 -37.76 -8.38 52.05
CA ARG A 156 -38.92 -9.17 52.48
C ARG A 156 -39.89 -8.36 53.34
#